data_AF-A0A2V9EL48-F1
#
_entry.id   AF-A0A2V9EL48-F1
#
_cell.length_a   1.000
_cell.length_b   1.000
_cell.length_c   1.000
_cell.angle_alpha   90.00
_cell.angle_beta   90.00
_cell.angle_gamma   90.00
#
_symmetry.space_group_name_H-M   'P 1'
#
loop_
_entity.id
_entity.type
_entity.pdbx_description
1 polymer ?
#
loop_
_entity_poly.entity_id
_entity_poly.type
_entity_poly.pdbx_seq_one_letter_code
_entity_poly.pdbx_strand_id
1 'polypeptide(L)'
;MSSINRTGTVFIREDTRLPATLAIESEAFLPGWRVIKNLDRQALTREVEGANWNFFYLAGEMRATVFGREGLGALRKAVKCVLRKQKGQRFNSLEIPKIVSKRFLGIPFMSVTAHSRHIQQGVGLVPAKDFALSMPAAPNAEVATKQYTALISSS
;
A
#
# COMPACT_ATOMS: atom_id res chain seq x y z
N MET A 1 -16.81 -1.56 15.85
CA MET A 1 -17.31 -1.06 14.55
C MET A 1 -16.18 -0.30 13.87
N SER A 2 -15.72 -0.77 12.71
CA SER A 2 -14.51 -0.28 12.03
C SER A 2 -14.71 1.13 11.45
N SER A 3 -13.89 2.08 11.87
CA SER A 3 -13.89 3.53 11.57
C SER A 3 -13.51 3.90 10.11
N ILE A 4 -13.66 2.98 9.16
CA ILE A 4 -13.12 3.06 7.78
C ILE A 4 -13.70 4.21 6.94
N ASN A 5 -14.82 4.80 7.37
CA ASN A 5 -15.44 5.95 6.69
C ASN A 5 -14.82 7.30 7.11
N ARG A 6 -13.69 7.30 7.81
CA ARG A 6 -13.03 8.52 8.29
C ARG A 6 -12.14 9.11 7.19
N THR A 7 -12.21 10.43 7.04
CA THR A 7 -11.24 11.19 6.27
C THR A 7 -9.82 10.98 6.82
N GLY A 8 -8.83 10.85 5.94
CA GLY A 8 -7.43 10.60 6.30
C GLY A 8 -7.11 9.12 6.48
N THR A 9 -8.01 8.22 6.06
CA THR A 9 -7.76 6.78 6.07
C THR A 9 -6.66 6.43 5.07
N VAL A 10 -5.69 5.61 5.51
CA VAL A 10 -4.58 5.13 4.68
C VAL A 10 -4.76 3.64 4.38
N PHE A 11 -4.59 3.30 3.11
CA PHE A 11 -4.55 1.93 2.61
C PHE A 11 -3.12 1.61 2.22
N ILE A 12 -2.75 0.34 2.39
CA ILE A 12 -1.46 -0.22 1.98
C ILE A 12 -1.71 -1.48 1.17
N ARG A 13 -0.83 -1.77 0.21
CA ARG A 13 -0.85 -3.07 -0.45
C ARG A 13 -0.37 -4.16 0.51
N GLU A 14 -0.87 -5.37 0.33
CA GLU A 14 -0.52 -6.53 1.16
C GLU A 14 0.98 -6.90 1.07
N ASP A 15 1.62 -6.63 -0.06
CA ASP A 15 3.04 -6.88 -0.32
C ASP A 15 3.95 -5.69 0.02
N THR A 16 3.41 -4.64 0.63
CA THR A 16 4.18 -3.45 1.02
C THR A 16 5.19 -3.83 2.10
N ARG A 17 6.48 -3.61 1.83
CA ARG A 17 7.50 -3.70 2.87
C ARG A 17 7.30 -2.56 3.87
N LEU A 18 7.43 -2.87 5.15
CA LEU A 18 7.26 -1.92 6.24
C LEU A 18 8.46 -2.04 7.19
N PRO A 19 8.77 -0.98 7.97
CA PRO A 19 9.77 -1.07 9.03
C PRO A 19 9.41 -2.17 10.03
N ALA A 20 10.38 -2.98 10.45
CA ALA A 20 10.15 -4.07 11.41
C ALA A 20 9.66 -3.56 12.79
N THR A 21 10.01 -2.33 13.14
CA THR A 21 9.58 -1.65 14.37
C THR A 21 8.16 -1.10 14.29
N LEU A 22 7.56 -1.05 13.10
CA LEU A 22 6.25 -0.44 12.86
C LEU A 22 5.12 -1.44 13.14
N ALA A 23 4.48 -1.30 14.29
CA ALA A 23 3.29 -2.08 14.64
C ALA A 23 2.05 -1.52 13.92
N ILE A 24 1.75 -2.03 12.72
CA ILE A 24 0.51 -1.69 11.99
C ILE A 24 -0.59 -2.70 12.29
N GLU A 25 -1.68 -2.23 12.88
CA GLU A 25 -2.95 -2.96 12.86
C GLU A 25 -3.70 -2.63 11.57
N SER A 26 -3.90 -3.63 10.71
CA SER A 26 -4.60 -3.46 9.46
C SER A 26 -5.59 -4.59 9.18
N GLU A 27 -6.64 -4.30 8.43
CA GLU A 27 -7.62 -5.29 7.96
C GLU A 27 -7.70 -5.35 6.45
N ALA A 28 -8.06 -6.50 5.90
CA ALA A 28 -8.33 -6.64 4.48
C ALA A 28 -9.54 -5.78 4.09
N PHE A 29 -9.39 -4.98 3.03
CA PHE A 29 -10.44 -4.08 2.55
C PHE A 29 -10.89 -4.40 1.13
N LEU A 30 -9.92 -4.60 0.23
CA LEU A 30 -10.09 -5.07 -1.15
C LEU A 30 -8.98 -6.10 -1.43
N PRO A 31 -9.13 -6.97 -2.45
CA PRO A 31 -8.06 -7.91 -2.80
C PRO A 31 -6.72 -7.19 -3.02
N GLY A 32 -5.69 -7.59 -2.28
CA GLY A 32 -4.36 -6.99 -2.33
C GLY A 32 -4.21 -5.65 -1.60
N TRP A 33 -5.25 -5.18 -0.89
CA TRP A 33 -5.26 -3.89 -0.20
C TRP A 33 -5.84 -3.99 1.20
N ARG A 34 -5.06 -3.54 2.17
CA ARG A 34 -5.43 -3.46 3.59
C ARG A 34 -5.61 -2.01 4.01
N VAL A 35 -6.49 -1.77 4.97
CA VAL A 35 -6.69 -0.47 5.59
C VAL A 35 -6.05 -0.45 6.97
N ILE A 36 -5.34 0.65 7.30
CA ILE A 36 -4.72 0.86 8.60
C ILE A 36 -5.78 1.34 9.60
N LYS A 37 -5.79 0.76 10.81
CA LYS A 37 -6.79 1.05 11.85
C LYS A 37 -6.26 1.89 12.99
N ASN A 38 -5.02 1.64 13.40
CA ASN A 38 -4.45 2.19 14.63
C ASN A 38 -3.68 3.50 14.42
N LEU A 39 -3.29 3.82 13.19
CA LEU A 39 -2.54 5.03 12.87
C LEU A 39 -3.31 5.91 11.88
N ASP A 40 -3.41 7.19 12.18
CA ASP A 40 -3.80 8.18 11.18
C ASP A 40 -2.62 8.55 10.29
N ARG A 41 -2.86 9.39 9.26
CA ARG A 41 -1.82 9.83 8.34
C ARG A 41 -0.60 10.43 9.06
N GLN A 42 -0.81 11.26 10.08
CA GLN A 42 0.29 11.98 10.72
C GLN A 42 1.12 11.05 11.61
N ALA A 43 0.45 10.19 12.38
CA ALA A 43 1.10 9.16 13.17
C ALA A 43 1.89 8.20 12.28
N LEU A 44 1.28 7.74 11.17
CA LEU A 44 1.98 6.90 10.20
C LEU A 44 3.22 7.58 9.61
N THR A 45 3.13 8.86 9.23
CA THR A 45 4.28 9.63 8.76
C THR A 45 5.41 9.62 9.79
N ARG A 46 5.10 9.95 11.07
CA ARG A 46 6.11 10.01 12.14
C ARG A 46 6.78 8.68 12.39
N GLU A 47 6.02 7.60 12.45
CA GLU A 47 6.57 6.26 12.72
C GLU A 47 7.42 5.74 11.55
N VAL A 48 7.00 6.00 10.32
CA VAL A 48 7.76 5.64 9.11
C VAL A 48 9.06 6.45 9.05
N GLU A 49 8.99 7.76 9.25
CA GLU A 49 10.17 8.65 9.24
C GLU A 49 11.13 8.33 10.39
N GLY A 50 10.61 8.07 11.60
CA GLY A 50 11.40 7.66 12.77
C GLY A 50 12.16 6.34 12.57
N ALA A 51 11.71 5.50 11.64
CA ALA A 51 12.39 4.26 11.27
C ALA A 51 13.36 4.42 10.09
N ASN A 52 13.66 5.64 9.63
CA ASN A 52 14.45 5.95 8.41
C ASN A 52 13.79 5.47 7.10
N TRP A 53 12.46 5.44 7.08
CA TRP A 53 11.67 5.20 5.87
C TRP A 53 10.98 6.48 5.41
N ASN A 54 10.47 6.47 4.19
CA ASN A 54 9.77 7.60 3.61
C ASN A 54 8.31 7.23 3.33
N PHE A 55 7.39 8.13 3.68
CA PHE A 55 5.98 8.06 3.32
C PHE A 55 5.56 9.32 2.54
N PHE A 56 5.72 9.29 1.21
CA PHE A 56 5.58 10.48 0.38
C PHE A 56 4.40 10.41 -0.58
N TYR A 57 3.96 11.59 -1.02
CA TYR A 57 2.89 11.76 -2.01
C TYR A 57 3.43 11.59 -3.42
N LEU A 58 2.75 10.77 -4.21
CA LEU A 58 2.93 10.68 -5.65
C LEU A 58 1.93 11.63 -6.31
N ALA A 59 2.42 12.57 -7.12
CA ALA A 59 1.59 13.59 -7.74
C ALA A 59 0.38 12.98 -8.49
N GLY A 60 -0.78 13.62 -8.35
CA GLY A 60 -2.02 13.25 -9.03
C GLY A 60 -3.15 12.97 -8.06
N GLU A 61 -4.08 13.93 -7.93
CA GLU A 61 -5.35 13.68 -7.24
C GLU A 61 -6.20 12.72 -8.07
N MET A 62 -6.72 11.69 -7.42
CA MET A 62 -7.64 10.75 -8.04
C MET A 62 -9.04 10.94 -7.46
N ARG A 63 -10.05 10.85 -8.32
CA ARG A 63 -11.44 10.95 -7.89
C ARG A 63 -12.31 9.86 -8.51
N ALA A 64 -13.19 9.28 -7.70
CA ALA A 64 -14.26 8.42 -8.19
C ALA A 64 -15.59 8.77 -7.51
N THR A 65 -16.64 8.79 -8.32
CA THR A 65 -18.02 8.97 -7.85
C THR A 65 -18.82 7.71 -8.20
N VAL A 66 -19.59 7.21 -7.24
CA VAL A 66 -20.44 6.03 -7.40
C VAL A 66 -21.87 6.40 -6.99
N PHE A 67 -22.84 5.87 -7.72
CA PHE A 67 -24.27 6.11 -7.49
C PHE A 67 -24.98 4.82 -7.03
N GLY A 68 -26.13 4.98 -6.39
CA GLY A 68 -27.08 3.91 -6.06
C GLY A 68 -26.65 3.00 -4.90
N ARG A 69 -25.61 3.35 -4.16
CA ARG A 69 -25.16 2.63 -2.95
C ARG A 69 -24.79 3.62 -1.85
N GLU A 70 -24.93 3.18 -0.60
CA GLU A 70 -24.51 3.93 0.58
C GLU A 70 -23.55 3.10 1.46
N GLY A 71 -22.98 3.75 2.48
CA GLY A 71 -22.13 3.11 3.48
C GLY A 71 -20.85 2.45 2.94
N LEU A 72 -20.41 1.40 3.61
CA LEU A 72 -19.15 0.71 3.31
C LEU A 72 -19.15 0.06 1.92
N GLY A 73 -20.31 -0.38 1.43
CA GLY A 73 -20.45 -0.94 0.08
C GLY A 73 -20.19 0.10 -1.01
N ALA A 74 -20.64 1.35 -0.81
CA ALA A 74 -20.33 2.46 -1.70
C ALA A 74 -18.84 2.82 -1.64
N LEU A 75 -18.27 2.87 -0.42
CA LEU A 75 -16.85 3.19 -0.23
C LEU A 75 -15.95 2.16 -0.91
N ARG A 76 -16.17 0.86 -0.70
CA ARG A 76 -15.42 -0.21 -1.38
C ARG A 76 -15.50 -0.09 -2.90
N LYS A 77 -16.68 0.21 -3.45
CA LYS A 77 -16.86 0.42 -4.90
C LYS A 77 -16.10 1.65 -5.39
N ALA A 78 -16.17 2.77 -4.66
CA ALA A 78 -15.48 4.01 -5.01
C ALA A 78 -13.96 3.84 -4.98
N VAL A 79 -13.41 3.22 -3.93
CA VAL A 79 -11.97 2.92 -3.83
C VAL A 79 -11.52 1.96 -4.93
N LYS A 80 -12.31 0.91 -5.23
CA LYS A 80 -12.03 0.02 -6.36
C LYS A 80 -12.00 0.78 -7.69
N CYS A 81 -12.89 1.75 -7.89
CA CYS A 81 -12.90 2.61 -9.08
C CYS A 81 -11.66 3.51 -9.16
N VAL A 82 -11.24 4.11 -8.04
CA VAL A 82 -9.98 4.88 -7.93
C VAL A 82 -8.83 3.98 -8.37
N LEU A 83 -8.63 2.83 -7.73
CA LEU A 83 -7.52 1.92 -8.02
C LEU A 83 -7.50 1.42 -9.48
N ARG A 84 -8.67 1.17 -10.08
CA ARG A 84 -8.77 0.72 -11.48
C ARG A 84 -8.30 1.78 -12.47
N LYS A 85 -8.52 3.07 -12.20
CA LYS A 85 -8.05 4.17 -13.06
C LYS A 85 -6.53 4.27 -13.11
N GLN A 86 -5.86 3.64 -12.16
CA GLN A 86 -4.42 3.76 -11.92
C GLN A 86 -3.61 2.53 -12.40
N LYS A 87 -4.22 1.66 -13.22
CA LYS A 87 -3.54 0.47 -13.76
C LYS A 87 -2.26 0.91 -14.49
N GLY A 88 -1.10 0.50 -13.96
CA GLY A 88 0.22 0.78 -14.53
C GLY A 88 1.12 1.65 -13.67
N GLN A 89 0.59 2.43 -12.72
CA GLN A 89 1.42 3.20 -11.79
C GLN A 89 1.78 2.36 -10.55
N ARG A 90 3.04 2.50 -10.11
CA ARG A 90 3.63 1.74 -9.01
C ARG A 90 3.56 2.52 -7.70
N PHE A 91 2.41 2.44 -7.04
CA PHE A 91 2.23 2.93 -5.67
C PHE A 91 1.80 1.79 -4.76
N ASN A 92 2.28 1.79 -3.53
CA ASN A 92 1.97 0.78 -2.53
C ASN A 92 1.08 1.30 -1.39
N SER A 93 0.78 2.60 -1.39
CA SER A 93 -0.14 3.21 -0.42
C SER A 93 -1.12 4.18 -1.08
N LEU A 94 -2.32 4.29 -0.51
CA LEU A 94 -3.37 5.20 -0.95
C LEU A 94 -3.93 5.93 0.27
N GLU A 95 -3.92 7.27 0.24
CA GLU A 95 -4.60 8.09 1.27
C GLU A 95 -5.96 8.56 0.74
N ILE A 96 -6.99 8.50 1.57
CA ILE A 96 -8.31 9.08 1.27
C ILE A 96 -8.51 10.34 2.13
N PRO A 97 -8.13 11.53 1.64
CA PRO A 97 -8.29 12.79 2.37
C PRO A 97 -9.72 13.35 2.32
N LYS A 98 -10.62 12.78 1.50
CA LYS A 98 -12.00 13.29 1.43
C LYS A 98 -12.98 12.23 0.95
N ILE A 99 -14.07 12.10 1.71
CA ILE A 99 -15.24 11.30 1.35
C ILE A 99 -16.45 12.24 1.40
N VAL A 100 -17.22 12.28 0.32
CA VAL A 100 -18.48 13.04 0.22
C VAL A 100 -19.60 12.04 -0.03
N SER A 101 -20.59 12.01 0.85
CA SER A 101 -21.80 11.19 0.69
C SER A 101 -23.02 12.11 0.66
N LYS A 102 -23.80 12.07 -0.42
CA LYS A 102 -24.95 12.95 -0.66
C LYS A 102 -26.04 12.22 -1.46
N ARG A 103 -27.19 12.86 -1.65
CA ARG A 103 -28.24 12.40 -2.57
C ARG A 103 -28.54 13.49 -3.60
N PHE A 104 -28.80 13.09 -4.84
CA PHE A 104 -29.25 13.98 -5.91
C PHE A 104 -30.47 13.35 -6.58
N LEU A 105 -31.58 14.09 -6.65
CA LEU A 105 -32.88 13.59 -7.15
C LEU A 105 -33.31 12.26 -6.50
N GLY A 106 -33.11 12.14 -5.18
CA GLY A 106 -33.43 10.92 -4.44
C GLY A 106 -32.42 9.77 -4.61
N ILE A 107 -31.45 9.87 -5.53
CA ILE A 107 -30.43 8.84 -5.77
C ILE A 107 -29.21 9.12 -4.89
N PRO A 108 -28.77 8.17 -4.05
CA PRO A 108 -27.57 8.35 -3.26
C PRO A 108 -26.30 8.24 -4.11
N PHE A 109 -25.30 9.05 -3.77
CA PHE A 109 -23.98 8.97 -4.36
C PHE A 109 -22.88 9.21 -3.34
N MET A 110 -21.73 8.60 -3.60
CA MET A 110 -20.51 8.79 -2.84
C MET A 110 -19.38 9.20 -3.79
N SER A 111 -18.68 10.28 -3.46
CA SER A 111 -17.46 10.72 -4.12
C SER A 111 -16.27 10.58 -3.18
N VAL A 112 -15.23 9.89 -3.65
CA VAL A 112 -13.97 9.68 -2.94
C VAL A 112 -12.87 10.41 -3.70
N THR A 113 -12.12 11.24 -2.99
CA THR A 113 -10.84 11.75 -3.44
C THR A 113 -9.73 10.93 -2.79
N ALA A 114 -8.71 10.57 -3.55
CA ALA A 114 -7.60 9.77 -3.09
C ALA A 114 -6.27 10.27 -3.64
N HIS A 115 -5.23 10.11 -2.84
CA HIS A 115 -3.87 10.49 -3.15
C HIS A 115 -3.01 9.23 -3.20
N SER A 116 -2.30 9.04 -4.32
CA SER A 116 -1.31 7.96 -4.41
C SER A 116 -0.13 8.28 -3.50
N ARG A 117 0.33 7.31 -2.73
CA ARG A 117 1.48 7.44 -1.83
C ARG A 117 2.40 6.24 -1.94
N HIS A 118 3.62 6.42 -1.49
CA HIS A 118 4.60 5.35 -1.48
C HIS A 118 5.32 5.28 -0.13
N ILE A 119 5.45 4.07 0.39
CA ILE A 119 6.24 3.73 1.57
C ILE A 119 7.49 2.98 1.11
N GLN A 120 8.68 3.46 1.45
CA GLN A 120 9.94 2.77 1.09
C GLN A 120 11.07 3.08 2.06
N GLN A 121 12.05 2.19 2.11
CA GLN A 121 13.28 2.40 2.86
C GLN A 121 14.22 3.33 2.09
N GLY A 122 14.74 4.38 2.73
CA GLY A 122 15.69 5.30 2.12
C GLY A 122 15.09 6.28 1.09
N VAL A 123 15.91 7.26 0.68
CA VAL A 123 15.52 8.34 -0.23
C VAL A 123 15.84 7.90 -1.66
N GLY A 124 14.86 7.37 -2.38
CA GLY A 124 15.04 7.05 -3.80
C GLY A 124 13.71 6.89 -4.52
N LEU A 125 13.30 7.85 -5.33
CA LEU A 125 12.21 7.63 -6.28
C LEU A 125 12.74 6.72 -7.38
N VAL A 126 12.50 5.40 -7.30
CA VAL A 126 12.89 4.49 -8.39
C VAL A 126 11.87 4.66 -9.52
N PRO A 127 12.29 5.09 -10.73
CA PRO A 127 11.38 5.15 -11.88
C PRO A 127 10.73 3.79 -12.13
N ALA A 128 9.48 3.79 -12.61
CA ALA A 128 8.71 2.57 -12.81
C ALA A 128 9.41 1.53 -13.72
N LYS A 129 10.38 1.95 -14.55
CA LYS A 129 11.16 1.11 -15.44
C LYS A 129 12.28 0.32 -14.73
N ASP A 130 12.79 0.80 -13.60
CA ASP A 130 14.04 0.29 -13.00
C ASP A 130 13.80 -0.72 -11.86
N PHE A 131 12.54 -0.92 -11.46
CA PHE A 131 12.15 -1.87 -10.41
C PHE A 131 12.43 -3.34 -10.76
N ALA A 132 12.57 -3.69 -12.05
CA ALA A 132 12.94 -5.05 -12.46
C ALA A 132 14.40 -5.41 -12.09
N LEU A 133 15.25 -4.40 -11.81
CA LEU A 133 16.66 -4.58 -11.48
C LEU A 133 16.95 -4.61 -9.97
N SER A 134 15.96 -4.30 -9.12
CA SER A 134 16.14 -4.23 -7.65
C SER A 134 15.60 -5.45 -6.89
N MET A 135 15.37 -6.57 -7.59
CA MET A 135 15.30 -7.86 -6.92
C MET A 135 16.74 -8.23 -6.53
N PRO A 136 17.07 -8.42 -5.24
CA PRO A 136 18.27 -9.16 -4.93
C PRO A 136 18.08 -10.55 -5.55
N ALA A 137 18.96 -10.91 -6.49
CA ALA A 137 19.04 -12.28 -6.95
C ALA A 137 19.11 -13.17 -5.71
N ALA A 138 18.25 -14.19 -5.66
CA ALA A 138 18.34 -15.22 -4.64
C ALA A 138 19.82 -15.65 -4.51
N PRO A 139 20.36 -15.83 -3.30
CA PRO A 139 21.72 -16.31 -3.17
C PRO A 139 21.81 -17.63 -3.91
N ASN A 140 22.70 -17.67 -4.91
CA ASN A 140 23.04 -18.85 -5.68
C ASN A 140 23.15 -20.05 -4.74
N ALA A 141 22.31 -21.06 -4.96
CA ALA A 141 22.51 -22.39 -4.43
C ALA A 141 23.72 -23.01 -5.16
N GLU A 142 24.91 -22.52 -4.86
CA GLU A 142 26.15 -23.04 -5.43
C GLU A 142 27.34 -22.87 -4.47
N VAL A 143 27.12 -23.21 -3.20
CA VAL A 143 28.20 -23.48 -2.24
C VAL A 143 27.79 -24.67 -1.36
N ALA A 144 27.65 -25.85 -1.97
CA ALA A 144 27.36 -27.09 -1.23
C ALA A 144 28.05 -28.34 -1.81
N THR A 145 29.14 -28.20 -2.58
CA THR A 145 29.79 -29.34 -3.23
C THR A 145 31.30 -29.47 -3.00
N LYS A 146 31.90 -28.70 -2.09
CA LYS A 146 33.35 -28.82 -1.79
C LYS A 146 33.72 -29.33 -0.39
N GLN A 147 32.77 -29.80 0.43
CA GLN A 147 33.09 -30.35 1.76
C GLN A 147 32.95 -31.87 1.92
N TYR A 148 32.60 -32.63 0.88
CA TYR A 148 32.45 -34.09 0.98
C TYR A 148 33.55 -34.92 0.28
N THR A 149 34.59 -34.27 -0.26
CA THR A 149 35.71 -34.96 -0.93
C THR A 149 37.03 -34.68 -0.21
N ALA A 150 37.09 -34.96 1.10
CA ALA A 150 38.36 -34.92 1.86
C ALA A 150 38.42 -35.94 3.00
N LEU A 151 37.54 -36.94 3.05
CA LEU A 151 37.56 -37.97 4.10
C LEU A 151 37.66 -39.42 3.59
N ILE A 152 38.01 -39.62 2.32
CA ILE A 152 38.29 -40.96 1.79
C ILE A 152 39.65 -40.95 1.09
N SER A 153 40.72 -40.67 1.83
CA SER A 153 42.08 -41.09 1.49
C SER A 153 43.03 -40.83 2.65
N SER A 154 42.93 -41.64 3.70
CA SER A 154 44.04 -41.91 4.61
C SER A 154 43.99 -43.39 4.95
N SER A 155 45.03 -44.07 4.46
CA SER A 155 45.60 -45.39 4.78
C SER A 155 44.93 -46.28 5.82
#